data_AF-A0A1X9YGC0-F1
#
_entry.id   AF-A0A1X9YGC0-F1
#
_cell.length_a   1.000
_cell.length_b   1.000
_cell.length_c   1.000
_cell.angle_alpha   90.00
_cell.angle_beta   90.00
_cell.angle_gamma   90.00
#
_symmetry.space_group_name_H-M   'P 1'
#
loop_
_entity.id
_entity.type
_entity.pdbx_description
1 polymer ?
#
loop_
_entity_poly.entity_id
_entity_poly.type
_entity_poly.pdbx_seq_one_letter_code
_entity_poly.pdbx_strand_id
1 'polypeptide(L)'
;MRIAIITPALLGLVLAGCGPKELALPADPVDRAATCGVVAAAVARAGTTNIAAPLPFEQQGRIMHYAMLAASEGKAFDTSRAAAVVDRMPQLEGAITGGKWQGLKGACAEAFPATQGVDAVTLPADPLQAQTGCYAMSMFLTKALGAQNAAYSGELGAYGGMNRGLDPKIGAGLVARGIKSDSDAASTLRAEALARMVKLGPPMTVMNACLEKFGPKA
;
A
#
# COMPACT_ATOMS: atom_id res chain seq x y z
N MET A 1 69.32 -36.72 22.95
CA MET A 1 68.98 -36.02 21.69
C MET A 1 67.50 -36.28 21.40
N ARG A 2 66.73 -35.20 21.19
CA ARG A 2 65.35 -35.14 20.67
C ARG A 2 64.20 -35.61 21.58
N ILE A 3 63.72 -34.63 22.35
CA ILE A 3 62.39 -34.56 22.97
C ILE A 3 61.38 -34.23 21.86
N ALA A 4 60.32 -35.03 21.72
CA ALA A 4 59.19 -34.73 20.84
C ALA A 4 57.97 -34.36 21.70
N ILE A 5 57.62 -33.07 21.70
CA ILE A 5 56.42 -32.49 22.30
C ILE A 5 55.31 -32.62 21.25
N ILE A 6 54.23 -33.34 21.56
CA ILE A 6 53.01 -33.37 20.75
C ILE A 6 51.95 -32.54 21.47
N THR A 7 51.68 -31.38 20.89
CA THR A 7 50.74 -30.36 21.30
C THR A 7 49.29 -30.84 21.11
N PRO A 8 48.39 -30.75 22.10
CA PRO A 8 46.97 -31.00 21.89
C PRO A 8 46.34 -29.79 21.17
N ALA A 9 45.86 -30.02 19.96
CA ALA A 9 45.07 -29.05 19.21
C ALA A 9 43.67 -28.95 19.84
N LEU A 10 43.46 -27.89 20.64
CA LEU A 10 42.15 -27.42 21.07
C LEU A 10 41.35 -26.96 19.83
N LEU A 11 40.45 -27.81 19.37
CA LEU A 11 39.34 -27.43 18.49
C LEU A 11 38.35 -26.57 19.27
N GLY A 12 38.66 -25.28 19.38
CA GLY A 12 37.69 -24.26 19.76
C GLY A 12 36.65 -24.13 18.66
N LEU A 13 35.47 -24.74 18.85
CA LEU A 13 34.27 -24.36 18.12
C LEU A 13 33.94 -22.91 18.48
N VAL A 14 34.37 -21.98 17.62
CA VAL A 14 33.89 -20.60 17.66
C VAL A 14 32.43 -20.62 17.20
N LEU A 15 31.51 -20.62 18.18
CA LEU A 15 30.12 -20.21 18.01
C LEU A 15 30.09 -18.74 17.60
N ALA A 16 30.39 -18.45 16.34
CA ALA A 16 30.24 -17.14 15.76
C ALA A 16 28.74 -16.86 15.55
N GLY A 17 28.15 -16.09 16.45
CA GLY A 17 27.18 -15.07 16.08
C GLY A 17 25.69 -15.45 16.08
N CYS A 18 25.14 -15.84 17.23
CA CYS A 18 23.74 -15.52 17.53
C CYS A 18 23.63 -14.07 18.05
N GLY A 19 24.03 -13.10 17.22
CA GLY A 19 23.60 -11.71 17.40
C GLY A 19 22.17 -11.57 16.87
N PRO A 20 21.36 -10.63 17.36
CA PRO A 20 20.03 -10.38 16.79
C PRO A 20 20.21 -10.01 15.31
N LYS A 21 19.71 -10.88 14.42
CA LYS A 21 19.74 -10.65 12.98
C LYS A 21 19.14 -9.28 12.70
N GLU A 22 19.94 -8.40 12.14
CA GLU A 22 19.48 -7.08 11.70
C GLU A 22 18.31 -7.30 10.74
N LEU A 23 17.18 -6.65 11.03
CA LEU A 23 15.99 -6.78 10.19
C LEU A 23 16.34 -6.15 8.84
N ALA A 24 16.30 -6.96 7.79
CA ALA A 24 16.45 -6.52 6.41
C ALA A 24 15.11 -6.71 5.68
N LEU A 25 14.89 -5.94 4.61
CA LEU A 25 13.69 -6.14 3.80
C LEU A 25 13.76 -7.50 3.07
N PRO A 26 12.65 -8.26 3.09
CA PRO A 26 12.55 -9.50 2.30
C PRO A 26 12.76 -9.25 0.79
N ALA A 27 13.26 -10.28 0.10
CA ALA A 27 13.40 -10.25 -1.36
C ALA A 27 12.05 -10.46 -2.06
N ASP A 28 11.20 -11.33 -1.51
CA ASP A 28 9.85 -11.57 -2.00
C ASP A 28 9.03 -10.27 -1.96
N PRO A 29 8.40 -9.86 -3.07
CA PRO A 29 7.69 -8.60 -3.13
C PRO A 29 6.48 -8.48 -2.19
N VAL A 30 5.76 -9.58 -1.93
CA VAL A 30 4.59 -9.58 -1.05
C VAL A 30 5.06 -9.42 0.39
N ASP A 31 6.05 -10.20 0.80
CA ASP A 31 6.67 -10.08 2.13
C ASP A 31 7.32 -8.72 2.34
N ARG A 32 7.94 -8.14 1.32
CA ARG A 32 8.54 -6.80 1.37
C ARG A 32 7.49 -5.72 1.59
N ALA A 33 6.40 -5.74 0.82
CA ALA A 33 5.30 -4.79 0.97
C ALA A 33 4.58 -4.97 2.31
N ALA A 34 4.34 -6.21 2.73
CA ALA A 34 3.72 -6.52 4.02
C ALA A 34 4.60 -6.06 5.19
N THR A 35 5.91 -6.32 5.12
CA THR A 35 6.89 -5.82 6.11
C THR A 35 6.80 -4.30 6.24
N CYS A 36 6.81 -3.57 5.12
CA CYS A 36 6.74 -2.12 5.17
C CYS A 36 5.36 -1.59 5.59
N GLY A 37 4.27 -2.29 5.27
CA GLY A 37 2.94 -2.02 5.82
C GLY A 37 2.91 -2.16 7.34
N VAL A 38 3.51 -3.21 7.89
CA VAL A 38 3.65 -3.41 9.35
C VAL A 38 4.51 -2.33 9.98
N VAL A 39 5.64 -1.96 9.38
CA VAL A 39 6.48 -0.85 9.85
C VAL A 39 5.69 0.46 9.87
N ALA A 40 4.91 0.75 8.82
CA ALA A 40 4.05 1.93 8.77
C ALA A 40 2.96 1.90 9.84
N ALA A 41 2.35 0.74 10.10
CA ALA A 41 1.39 0.57 11.19
C ALA A 41 2.02 0.79 12.57
N ALA A 42 3.23 0.24 12.79
CA ALA A 42 3.98 0.45 14.02
C ALA A 42 4.36 1.93 14.23
N VAL A 43 4.70 2.66 13.16
CA VAL A 43 4.89 4.12 13.21
C VAL A 43 3.60 4.84 13.58
N ALA A 44 2.49 4.51 12.92
CA ALA A 44 1.19 5.12 13.16
C ALA A 44 0.71 4.92 14.61
N ARG A 45 1.07 3.78 15.21
CA ARG A 45 0.77 3.45 16.61
C ARG A 45 1.85 3.89 17.59
N ALA A 46 2.98 4.44 17.13
CA ALA A 46 4.05 4.85 18.04
C ALA A 46 3.54 5.99 18.93
N GLY A 47 3.54 5.75 20.24
CA GLY A 47 3.08 6.74 21.23
C GLY A 47 1.56 6.80 21.46
N THR A 48 0.77 5.90 20.88
CA THR A 48 -0.64 5.74 21.27
C THR A 48 -0.78 4.82 22.48
N THR A 49 -1.65 5.19 23.41
CA THR A 49 -2.04 4.34 24.54
C THR A 49 -3.24 3.45 24.22
N ASN A 50 -3.98 3.74 23.14
CA ASN A 50 -5.12 2.95 22.68
C ASN A 50 -4.82 2.32 21.31
N ILE A 51 -4.28 1.10 21.35
CA ILE A 51 -3.92 0.32 20.15
C ILE A 51 -5.19 -0.20 19.42
N ALA A 52 -6.33 -0.27 20.12
CA ALA A 52 -7.59 -0.74 19.54
C ALA A 52 -8.40 0.38 18.84
N ALA A 53 -8.11 1.66 19.11
CA ALA A 53 -8.79 2.77 18.44
C ALA A 53 -8.52 2.75 16.92
N PRO A 54 -9.47 3.15 16.06
CA PRO A 54 -9.18 3.36 14.64
C PRO A 54 -8.04 4.35 14.45
N LEU A 55 -7.17 4.10 13.46
CA LEU A 55 -6.15 5.08 13.07
C LEU A 55 -6.81 6.26 12.35
N PRO A 56 -6.20 7.46 12.34
CA PRO A 56 -6.61 8.52 11.44
C PRO A 56 -6.67 8.03 9.99
N PHE A 57 -7.66 8.48 9.24
CA PHE A 57 -7.95 8.01 7.88
C PHE A 57 -6.73 8.07 6.95
N GLU A 58 -5.95 9.15 7.03
CA GLU A 58 -4.69 9.29 6.27
C GLU A 58 -3.64 8.24 6.63
N GLN A 59 -3.48 7.91 7.91
CA GLN A 59 -2.51 6.91 8.34
C GLN A 59 -2.93 5.52 7.86
N GLN A 60 -4.22 5.20 7.93
CA GLN A 60 -4.75 3.96 7.40
C GLN A 60 -4.51 3.85 5.88
N GLY A 61 -4.72 4.94 5.14
CA GLY A 61 -4.41 5.03 3.72
C GLY A 61 -2.93 4.81 3.40
N ARG A 62 -2.02 5.38 4.20
CA ARG A 62 -0.56 5.17 4.05
C ARG A 62 -0.16 3.70 4.27
N ILE A 63 -0.75 3.03 5.25
CA ILE A 63 -0.50 1.60 5.51
C ILE A 63 -0.96 0.77 4.31
N MET A 64 -2.17 1.02 3.81
CA MET A 64 -2.73 0.29 2.65
C MET A 64 -1.97 0.54 1.35
N HIS A 65 -1.28 1.68 1.24
CA HIS A 65 -0.58 2.05 0.01
C HIS A 65 0.47 1.03 -0.40
N TYR A 66 1.14 0.37 0.54
CA TYR A 66 2.10 -0.70 0.26
C TYR A 66 1.46 -1.88 -0.47
N ALA A 67 0.28 -2.33 -0.01
CA ALA A 67 -0.47 -3.39 -0.68
C ALA A 67 -0.94 -2.96 -2.09
N MET A 68 -1.39 -1.70 -2.21
CA MET A 68 -1.79 -1.14 -3.50
C MET A 68 -0.62 -1.07 -4.49
N LEU A 69 0.57 -0.66 -4.03
CA LEU A 69 1.77 -0.55 -4.85
C LEU A 69 2.26 -1.92 -5.32
N ALA A 70 2.28 -2.91 -4.42
CA ALA A 70 2.59 -4.30 -4.80
C ALA A 70 1.61 -4.83 -5.86
N ALA A 71 0.31 -4.57 -5.69
CA ALA A 71 -0.72 -4.90 -6.67
C ALA A 71 -0.60 -4.12 -7.98
N SER A 72 0.16 -3.02 -7.99
CA SER A 72 0.33 -2.15 -9.16
C SER A 72 1.70 -2.28 -9.82
N GLU A 73 2.54 -3.26 -9.46
CA GLU A 73 3.86 -3.42 -10.09
C GLU A 73 3.75 -3.62 -11.61
N GLY A 74 2.72 -4.33 -12.06
CA GLY A 74 2.39 -4.51 -13.48
C GLY A 74 1.70 -3.29 -14.11
N LYS A 75 1.12 -3.53 -15.29
CA LYS A 75 0.33 -2.53 -16.01
C LYS A 75 -1.07 -2.33 -15.40
N ALA A 76 -1.64 -3.42 -14.87
CA ALA A 76 -2.98 -3.46 -14.30
C ALA A 76 -2.92 -3.83 -12.81
N PHE A 77 -3.90 -3.34 -12.04
CA PHE A 77 -4.02 -3.63 -10.62
C PHE A 77 -4.43 -5.08 -10.38
N ASP A 78 -3.62 -5.82 -9.63
CA ASP A 78 -3.86 -7.21 -9.23
C ASP A 78 -4.49 -7.26 -7.83
N THR A 79 -5.80 -7.49 -7.77
CA THR A 79 -6.53 -7.59 -6.51
C THR A 79 -6.09 -8.77 -5.64
N SER A 80 -5.67 -9.88 -6.26
CA SER A 80 -5.21 -11.06 -5.52
C SER A 80 -3.90 -10.77 -4.80
N ARG A 81 -3.02 -10.00 -5.45
CA ARG A 81 -1.76 -9.56 -4.86
C ARG A 81 -1.93 -8.54 -3.75
N ALA A 82 -2.87 -7.60 -3.89
CA ALA A 82 -3.24 -6.69 -2.80
C ALA A 82 -3.72 -7.48 -1.56
N ALA A 83 -4.60 -8.46 -1.77
CA ALA A 83 -5.12 -9.32 -0.71
C ALA A 83 -3.98 -10.13 -0.04
N ALA A 84 -3.09 -10.73 -0.84
CA ALA A 84 -1.95 -11.47 -0.32
C ALA A 84 -1.05 -10.63 0.60
N VAL A 85 -0.81 -9.35 0.27
CA VAL A 85 -0.06 -8.44 1.17
C VAL A 85 -0.82 -8.21 2.47
N VAL A 86 -2.11 -7.89 2.39
CA VAL A 86 -2.95 -7.62 3.58
C VAL A 86 -3.03 -8.86 4.48
N ASP A 87 -3.22 -10.04 3.92
CA ASP A 87 -3.28 -11.31 4.66
C ASP A 87 -1.93 -11.66 5.32
N ARG A 88 -0.83 -11.20 4.71
CA ARG A 88 0.53 -11.44 5.20
C ARG A 88 0.94 -10.53 6.36
N MET A 89 0.46 -9.29 6.39
CA MET A 89 0.79 -8.31 7.44
C MET A 89 0.60 -8.83 8.89
N PRO A 90 -0.56 -9.37 9.30
CA PRO A 90 -0.76 -9.83 10.69
C PRO A 90 0.17 -10.99 11.07
N GLN A 91 0.63 -11.78 10.09
CA GLN A 91 1.56 -12.89 10.32
C GLN A 91 2.99 -12.40 10.60
N LEU A 92 3.34 -11.21 10.12
CA LEU A 92 4.66 -10.60 10.29
C LEU A 92 4.72 -9.64 11.49
N GLU A 93 3.57 -9.18 11.98
CA GLU A 93 3.46 -8.12 12.99
C GLU A 93 4.30 -8.41 14.24
N GLY A 94 4.11 -9.56 14.88
CA GLY A 94 4.81 -9.89 16.13
C GLY A 94 6.32 -9.99 15.95
N ALA A 95 6.79 -10.60 14.85
CA ALA A 95 8.21 -10.75 14.56
C ALA A 95 8.89 -9.41 14.26
N ILE A 96 8.22 -8.51 13.55
CA ILE A 96 8.76 -7.19 13.20
C ILE A 96 8.72 -6.27 14.42
N THR A 97 7.56 -6.14 15.07
CA THR A 97 7.37 -5.19 16.19
C THR A 97 8.14 -5.59 17.46
N GLY A 98 8.40 -6.89 17.65
CA GLY A 98 9.30 -7.38 18.70
C GLY A 98 10.79 -7.15 18.44
N GLY A 99 11.17 -6.74 17.21
CA GLY A 99 12.55 -6.44 16.81
C GLY A 99 12.86 -4.94 16.68
N LYS A 100 14.03 -4.62 16.10
CA LYS A 100 14.50 -3.23 15.84
C LYS A 100 13.90 -2.63 14.57
N TRP A 101 12.57 -2.66 14.43
CA TRP A 101 11.87 -2.26 13.21
C TRP A 101 12.08 -0.79 12.82
N GLN A 102 12.47 0.08 13.75
CA GLN A 102 12.74 1.49 13.45
C GLN A 102 13.84 1.66 12.40
N GLY A 103 14.80 0.73 12.34
CA GLY A 103 15.84 0.71 11.32
C GLY A 103 15.32 0.43 9.89
N LEU A 104 14.15 -0.18 9.76
CA LEU A 104 13.53 -0.47 8.46
C LEU A 104 12.87 0.74 7.80
N LYS A 105 12.66 1.85 8.53
CA LYS A 105 11.94 3.02 8.00
C LYS A 105 12.58 3.57 6.71
N GLY A 106 13.90 3.73 6.71
CA GLY A 106 14.66 4.21 5.55
C GLY A 106 14.57 3.25 4.37
N ALA A 107 14.80 1.95 4.63
CA ALA A 107 14.71 0.92 3.60
C ALA A 107 13.30 0.83 2.97
N CYS A 108 12.24 0.99 3.77
CA CYS A 108 10.87 1.00 3.25
C CYS A 108 10.57 2.23 2.39
N ALA A 109 11.08 3.41 2.79
CA ALA A 109 10.95 4.62 1.98
C ALA A 109 11.67 4.50 0.63
N GLU A 110 12.86 3.89 0.63
CA GLU A 110 13.64 3.62 -0.59
C GLU A 110 12.97 2.59 -1.49
N ALA A 111 12.45 1.50 -0.93
CA ALA A 111 11.77 0.45 -1.69
C ALA A 111 10.41 0.90 -2.26
N PHE A 112 9.74 1.85 -1.61
CA PHE A 112 8.41 2.34 -2.00
C PHE A 112 8.37 3.87 -2.03
N PRO A 113 9.07 4.53 -2.96
CA PRO A 113 9.18 5.98 -2.99
C PRO A 113 7.83 6.69 -3.19
N ALA A 114 6.87 6.05 -3.86
CA ALA A 114 5.53 6.59 -4.05
C ALA A 114 4.75 6.77 -2.74
N THR A 115 5.14 6.12 -1.64
CA THR A 115 4.52 6.28 -0.31
C THR A 115 4.92 7.57 0.39
N GLN A 116 5.96 8.24 -0.12
CA GLN A 116 6.43 9.51 0.40
C GLN A 116 5.46 10.64 0.02
N GLY A 117 5.50 11.73 0.78
CA GLY A 117 4.67 12.89 0.50
C GLY A 117 4.94 13.44 -0.90
N VAL A 118 3.88 13.87 -1.59
CA VAL A 118 3.96 14.61 -2.84
C VAL A 118 3.24 15.95 -2.65
N ASP A 119 3.84 17.03 -3.13
CA ASP A 119 3.29 18.38 -2.95
C ASP A 119 2.01 18.59 -3.78
N ALA A 120 1.95 17.99 -4.97
CA ALA A 120 0.80 18.05 -5.86
C ALA A 120 0.66 16.78 -6.68
N VAL A 121 -0.58 16.28 -6.79
CA VAL A 121 -0.92 15.14 -7.66
C VAL A 121 -1.45 15.65 -8.98
N THR A 122 -0.76 15.31 -10.07
CA THR A 122 -1.26 15.56 -11.43
C THR A 122 -2.06 14.35 -11.92
N LEU A 123 -3.38 14.52 -12.02
CA LEU A 123 -4.26 13.49 -12.58
C LEU A 123 -4.00 13.27 -14.08
N PRO A 124 -4.28 12.08 -14.63
CA PRO A 124 -4.14 11.82 -16.06
C PRO A 124 -4.87 12.87 -16.92
N ALA A 125 -4.23 13.27 -18.03
CA ALA A 125 -4.81 14.25 -18.95
C ALA A 125 -6.05 13.68 -19.69
N ASP A 126 -6.03 12.38 -19.98
CA ASP A 126 -7.16 11.69 -20.59
C ASP A 126 -8.37 11.67 -19.64
N PRO A 127 -9.51 12.28 -20.00
CA PRO A 127 -10.65 12.39 -19.08
C PRO A 127 -11.19 11.03 -18.64
N LEU A 128 -11.28 10.06 -19.55
CA LEU A 128 -11.81 8.74 -19.24
C LEU A 128 -10.88 8.00 -18.26
N GLN A 129 -9.55 8.05 -18.46
CA GLN A 129 -8.61 7.46 -17.51
C GLN A 129 -8.64 8.13 -16.15
N ALA A 130 -8.69 9.47 -16.08
CA ALA A 130 -8.73 10.19 -14.81
C ALA A 130 -10.01 9.88 -14.02
N GLN A 131 -11.16 9.92 -14.68
CA GLN A 131 -12.46 9.59 -14.07
C GLN A 131 -12.49 8.14 -13.60
N THR A 132 -12.09 7.20 -14.47
CA THR A 132 -12.06 5.76 -14.15
C THR A 132 -11.09 5.47 -13.01
N GLY A 133 -9.92 6.10 -12.99
CA GLY A 133 -8.93 5.93 -11.93
C GLY A 133 -9.43 6.46 -10.58
N CYS A 134 -9.98 7.67 -10.55
CA CYS A 134 -10.57 8.26 -9.34
C CYS A 134 -11.73 7.40 -8.80
N TYR A 135 -12.60 6.92 -9.70
CA TYR A 135 -13.69 6.02 -9.35
C TYR A 135 -13.18 4.69 -8.77
N ALA A 136 -12.23 4.04 -9.46
CA ALA A 136 -11.70 2.75 -9.03
C ALA A 136 -10.98 2.83 -7.69
N MET A 137 -10.20 3.90 -7.46
CA MET A 137 -9.50 4.10 -6.19
C MET A 137 -10.48 4.38 -5.05
N SER A 138 -11.50 5.20 -5.29
CA SER A 138 -12.61 5.45 -4.36
C SER A 138 -13.34 4.16 -3.97
N MET A 139 -13.66 3.30 -4.94
CA MET A 139 -14.31 2.01 -4.68
C MET A 139 -13.40 1.05 -3.89
N PHE A 140 -12.10 1.02 -4.21
CA PHE A 140 -11.14 0.22 -3.46
C PHE A 140 -11.06 0.67 -1.99
N LEU A 141 -10.89 1.98 -1.74
CA LEU A 141 -10.80 2.53 -0.40
C LEU A 141 -12.10 2.31 0.39
N THR A 142 -13.25 2.54 -0.24
CA THR A 142 -14.56 2.27 0.38
C THR A 142 -14.70 0.81 0.78
N LYS A 143 -14.29 -0.14 -0.08
CA LYS A 143 -14.34 -1.58 0.24
C LYS A 143 -13.38 -1.94 1.38
N ALA A 144 -12.15 -1.45 1.32
CA ALA A 144 -11.10 -1.81 2.28
C ALA A 144 -11.30 -1.16 3.66
N LEU A 145 -11.89 0.04 3.71
CA LEU A 145 -12.11 0.80 4.94
C LEU A 145 -13.56 0.73 5.43
N GLY A 146 -14.47 0.21 4.63
CA GLY A 146 -15.90 0.14 4.93
C GLY A 146 -16.25 -0.69 6.17
N ALA A 147 -15.41 -1.65 6.58
CA ALA A 147 -15.62 -2.36 7.84
C ALA A 147 -15.49 -1.43 9.07
N GLN A 148 -14.81 -0.29 8.93
CA GLN A 148 -14.60 0.73 9.96
C GLN A 148 -15.54 1.94 9.74
N ASN A 149 -16.66 1.74 9.03
CA ASN A 149 -17.50 2.81 8.45
C ASN A 149 -17.84 3.95 9.42
N ALA A 150 -18.10 3.65 10.69
CA ALA A 150 -18.45 4.68 11.67
C ALA A 150 -17.33 5.72 11.86
N ALA A 151 -16.06 5.30 11.78
CA ALA A 151 -14.90 6.18 11.97
C ALA A 151 -14.57 7.02 10.73
N TYR A 152 -14.99 6.58 9.53
CA TYR A 152 -14.58 7.18 8.24
C TYR A 152 -15.77 7.59 7.35
N SER A 153 -16.97 7.67 7.93
CA SER A 153 -18.22 7.89 7.18
C SER A 153 -18.23 9.20 6.40
N GLY A 154 -17.58 10.25 6.91
CA GLY A 154 -17.51 11.55 6.24
C GLY A 154 -16.71 11.47 4.93
N GLU A 155 -15.50 10.95 5.00
CA GLU A 155 -14.60 10.78 3.85
C GLU A 155 -15.19 9.80 2.83
N LEU A 156 -15.69 8.64 3.28
CA LEU A 156 -16.33 7.65 2.41
C LEU A 156 -17.64 8.16 1.80
N GLY A 157 -18.36 9.03 2.50
CA GLY A 157 -19.54 9.72 1.98
C GLY A 157 -19.22 10.66 0.82
N ALA A 158 -18.14 11.45 0.93
CA ALA A 158 -17.65 12.30 -0.15
C ALA A 158 -17.24 11.48 -1.39
N TYR A 159 -16.59 10.33 -1.16
CA TYR A 159 -16.21 9.38 -2.21
C TYR A 159 -17.42 8.81 -2.94
N GLY A 160 -18.46 8.42 -2.20
CA GLY A 160 -19.73 7.99 -2.78
C GLY A 160 -20.42 9.08 -3.60
N GLY A 161 -20.38 10.33 -3.12
CA GLY A 161 -20.89 11.50 -3.86
C GLY A 161 -20.19 11.72 -5.19
N MET A 162 -18.86 11.69 -5.19
CA MET A 162 -18.04 11.78 -6.40
C MET A 162 -18.36 10.63 -7.37
N ASN A 163 -18.41 9.39 -6.89
CA ASN A 163 -18.65 8.22 -7.74
C ASN A 163 -19.98 8.29 -8.49
N ARG A 164 -21.07 8.74 -7.83
CA ARG A 164 -22.37 8.95 -8.49
C ARG A 164 -22.29 9.93 -9.66
N GLY A 165 -21.46 10.97 -9.53
CA GLY A 165 -21.25 11.95 -10.62
C GLY A 165 -20.32 11.45 -11.73
N LEU A 166 -19.46 10.47 -11.43
CA LEU A 166 -18.52 9.87 -12.38
C LEU A 166 -19.14 8.76 -13.22
N ASP A 167 -20.01 7.92 -12.64
CA ASP A 167 -20.64 6.78 -13.33
C ASP A 167 -21.20 7.10 -14.72
N PRO A 168 -22.09 8.10 -14.90
CA PRO A 168 -22.62 8.42 -16.23
C PRO A 168 -21.54 8.94 -17.20
N LYS A 169 -20.52 9.65 -16.70
CA LYS A 169 -19.43 10.20 -17.52
C LYS A 169 -18.50 9.09 -18.02
N ILE A 170 -18.17 8.13 -17.14
CA ILE A 170 -17.39 6.95 -17.49
C ILE A 170 -18.17 6.12 -18.51
N GLY A 171 -19.46 5.87 -18.28
CA GLY A 171 -20.32 5.16 -19.23
C GLY A 171 -20.34 5.80 -20.62
N ALA A 172 -20.55 7.12 -20.70
CA ALA A 172 -20.50 7.85 -21.95
C ALA A 172 -19.12 7.79 -22.62
N GLY A 173 -18.04 7.90 -21.85
CA GLY A 173 -16.67 7.80 -22.37
C GLY A 173 -16.30 6.41 -22.89
N LEU A 174 -16.81 5.34 -22.27
CA LEU A 174 -16.67 3.97 -22.76
C LEU A 174 -17.41 3.79 -24.09
N VAL A 175 -18.67 4.25 -24.18
CA VAL A 175 -19.46 4.20 -25.42
C VAL A 175 -18.78 4.96 -26.55
N ALA A 176 -18.25 6.16 -26.28
CA ALA A 176 -17.52 6.96 -27.26
C ALA A 176 -16.25 6.26 -27.81
N ARG A 177 -15.71 5.27 -27.07
CA ARG A 177 -14.58 4.43 -27.51
C ARG A 177 -15.01 3.06 -28.05
N GLY A 178 -16.31 2.81 -28.19
CA GLY A 178 -16.83 1.51 -28.63
C GLY A 178 -16.61 0.38 -27.60
N ILE A 179 -16.39 0.72 -26.33
CA ILE A 179 -16.17 -0.25 -25.25
C ILE A 179 -17.50 -0.51 -24.53
N LYS A 180 -17.89 -1.78 -24.42
CA LYS A 180 -19.05 -2.19 -23.60
C LYS A 180 -18.67 -2.22 -22.12
N SER A 181 -19.55 -1.71 -21.25
CA SER A 181 -19.27 -1.53 -19.81
C SER A 181 -18.95 -2.81 -19.03
N ASP A 182 -19.47 -3.95 -19.51
CA ASP A 182 -19.35 -5.30 -18.97
C ASP A 182 -18.26 -6.14 -19.65
N SER A 183 -17.51 -5.57 -20.59
CA SER A 183 -16.46 -6.27 -21.32
C SER A 183 -15.14 -6.34 -20.55
N ASP A 184 -14.29 -7.30 -20.94
CA ASP A 184 -12.90 -7.41 -20.47
C ASP A 184 -12.09 -6.14 -20.73
N ALA A 185 -12.38 -5.41 -21.81
CA ALA A 185 -11.75 -4.15 -22.12
C ALA A 185 -12.08 -3.06 -21.08
N ALA A 186 -13.33 -3.01 -20.60
CA ALA A 186 -13.73 -2.09 -19.53
C ALA A 186 -13.09 -2.48 -18.19
N SER A 187 -13.03 -3.78 -17.87
CA SER A 187 -12.35 -4.29 -16.68
C SER A 187 -10.85 -4.00 -16.71
N THR A 188 -10.20 -4.20 -17.85
CA THR A 188 -8.78 -3.88 -18.07
C THR A 188 -8.52 -2.39 -17.90
N LEU A 189 -9.34 -1.53 -18.51
CA LEU A 189 -9.22 -0.08 -18.35
C LEU A 189 -9.29 0.33 -16.88
N ARG A 190 -10.22 -0.24 -16.10
CA ARG A 190 -10.36 0.06 -14.66
C ARG A 190 -9.13 -0.37 -13.88
N ALA A 191 -8.63 -1.58 -14.12
CA ALA A 191 -7.46 -2.11 -13.43
C ALA A 191 -6.19 -1.32 -13.78
N GLU A 192 -5.99 -0.96 -15.05
CA GLU A 192 -4.86 -0.12 -15.49
C GLU A 192 -4.96 1.31 -14.93
N ALA A 193 -6.16 1.90 -14.94
CA ALA A 193 -6.38 3.22 -14.37
C ALA A 193 -6.07 3.24 -12.87
N LEU A 194 -6.54 2.23 -12.10
CA LEU A 194 -6.23 2.12 -10.68
C LEU A 194 -4.72 1.96 -10.44
N ALA A 195 -4.05 1.07 -11.15
CA ALA A 195 -2.60 0.89 -11.02
C ALA A 195 -1.82 2.18 -11.31
N ARG A 196 -2.30 2.98 -12.27
CA ARG A 196 -1.73 4.30 -12.56
C ARG A 196 -1.94 5.27 -11.41
N MET A 197 -3.15 5.36 -10.87
CA MET A 197 -3.49 6.27 -9.77
C MET A 197 -2.68 5.99 -8.51
N VAL A 198 -2.50 4.72 -8.15
CA VAL A 198 -1.72 4.29 -6.99
C VAL A 198 -0.28 4.78 -7.04
N LYS A 199 0.31 4.89 -8.25
CA LYS A 199 1.69 5.33 -8.45
C LYS A 199 1.84 6.86 -8.38
N LEU A 200 0.76 7.63 -8.33
CA LEU A 200 0.81 9.09 -8.28
C LEU A 200 1.17 9.64 -6.88
N GLY A 201 1.04 8.84 -5.84
CA GLY A 201 1.34 9.25 -4.46
C GLY A 201 0.41 8.60 -3.44
N PRO A 202 0.45 9.05 -2.18
CA PRO A 202 -0.38 8.51 -1.11
C PRO A 202 -1.88 8.52 -1.48
N PRO A 203 -2.65 7.45 -1.20
CA PRO A 203 -4.02 7.31 -1.70
C PRO A 203 -4.93 8.48 -1.34
N MET A 204 -4.78 9.03 -0.13
CA MET A 204 -5.61 10.14 0.33
C MET A 204 -5.24 11.46 -0.36
N THR A 205 -3.95 11.70 -0.62
CA THR A 205 -3.51 12.86 -1.42
C THR A 205 -4.05 12.78 -2.85
N VAL A 206 -4.02 11.59 -3.46
CA VAL A 206 -4.58 11.37 -4.80
C VAL A 206 -6.11 11.50 -4.78
N MET A 207 -6.80 11.01 -3.73
CA MET A 207 -8.25 11.20 -3.57
C MET A 207 -8.63 12.67 -3.38
N ASN A 208 -7.82 13.47 -2.69
CA ASN A 208 -8.06 14.91 -2.56
C ASN A 208 -8.04 15.59 -3.94
N ALA A 209 -7.06 15.28 -4.79
CA ALA A 209 -7.03 15.78 -6.16
C ALA A 209 -8.24 15.30 -6.99
N CYS A 210 -8.70 14.06 -6.77
CA CYS A 210 -9.92 13.55 -7.39
C CYS A 210 -11.17 14.32 -6.94
N LEU A 211 -11.31 14.61 -5.64
CA LEU A 211 -12.45 15.36 -5.09
C LEU A 211 -12.44 16.82 -5.56
N GLU A 212 -11.27 17.45 -5.62
CA GLU A 212 -11.15 18.82 -6.14
C GLU A 212 -11.64 18.92 -7.59
N LYS A 213 -11.25 17.94 -8.42
CA LYS A 213 -11.58 17.92 -9.85
C LYS A 213 -12.99 17.41 -10.14
N PHE A 214 -13.46 16.38 -9.42
CA PHE A 214 -14.67 15.62 -9.77
C PHE A 214 -15.70 15.51 -8.64
N GLY A 215 -15.38 15.96 -7.42
CA GLY A 215 -16.30 15.94 -6.30
C GLY A 215 -17.52 16.83 -6.52
N PRO A 216 -18.59 16.63 -5.72
CA PRO A 216 -19.75 17.51 -5.75
C PRO A 216 -19.32 18.94 -5.43
N LYS A 217 -19.73 19.90 -6.26
CA LYS A 217 -19.56 21.32 -5.96
C LYS A 217 -20.62 21.71 -4.93
N ALA A 218 -20.17 22.40 -3.87
CA ALA A 218 -21.06 22.99 -2.88
C ALA A 218 -21.91 24.11 -3.50
#